data_AF-A0A7W1B9A8-F1
#
_entry.id   AF-A0A7W1B9A8-F1
#
_cell.length_a   1.000
_cell.length_b   1.000
_cell.length_c   1.000
_cell.angle_alpha   90.00
_cell.angle_beta   90.00
_cell.angle_gamma   90.00
#
_symmetry.space_group_name_H-M   'P 1'
#
loop_
_entity.id
_entity.type
_entity.pdbx_description
1 polymer ?
#
loop_
_entity_poly.entity_id
_entity_poly.type
_entity_poly.pdbx_seq_one_letter_code
_entity_poly.pdbx_strand_id
1 'polypeptide(L)'
;MAPGLGLRPVETPISADELRAMGAIDIASDAFLTPLRRDVATLGRAYGRDAQVVLLGSIATGKYVDTLLATLGDRLVFPEAFVGRGDMSRGGLLLRAARSGEELAYKPIADATLHGPRAPRLPRLR
;
A
#
# COMPACT_ATOMS: atom_id res chain seq x y z
N MET A 1 3.87 -2.60 6.13
CA MET A 1 5.04 -2.05 6.84
C MET A 1 4.73 -2.08 8.33
N ALA A 2 5.70 -2.44 9.17
CA ALA A 2 5.56 -2.37 10.62
C ALA A 2 5.87 -0.92 11.08
N PRO A 3 4.93 -0.20 11.72
CA PRO A 3 5.18 1.15 12.23
C PRO A 3 6.45 1.21 13.10
N GLY A 4 7.31 2.21 12.89
CA GLY A 4 8.58 2.34 13.62
C GLY A 4 9.71 1.41 13.19
N LEU A 5 9.39 0.22 12.67
CA LEU A 5 10.39 -0.80 12.33
C LEU A 5 10.73 -0.83 10.84
N GLY A 6 9.74 -0.50 9.99
CA GLY A 6 9.87 -0.54 8.55
C GLY A 6 9.49 -1.89 7.93
N LEU A 7 10.15 -2.26 6.84
CA LEU A 7 10.04 -3.56 6.21
C LEU A 7 10.77 -4.61 7.04
N ARG A 8 10.11 -5.75 7.22
CA ARG A 8 10.61 -6.92 7.94
C ARG A 8 10.32 -8.16 7.09
N PRO A 9 11.19 -9.19 7.14
CA PRO A 9 10.86 -10.51 6.60
C PRO A 9 9.49 -10.98 7.13
N VAL A 10 8.72 -11.68 6.30
CA VAL A 10 7.37 -12.14 6.66
C VAL A 10 7.37 -13.13 7.83
N GLU A 11 8.50 -13.81 8.02
CA GLU A 11 8.75 -14.77 9.10
C GLU A 11 9.20 -14.10 10.40
N THR A 12 9.38 -12.78 10.42
CA THR A 12 9.83 -12.07 11.63
C THR A 12 8.76 -12.17 12.71
N PRO A 13 9.04 -12.81 13.87
CA PRO A 13 8.11 -12.80 14.98
C PRO A 13 7.98 -11.39 15.55
N ILE A 14 6.76 -11.01 15.94
CA ILE A 14 6.46 -9.75 16.63
C ILE A 14 5.91 -10.09 18.00
N SER A 15 6.59 -9.62 19.05
CA SER A 15 6.15 -9.77 20.43
C SER A 15 4.96 -8.85 20.75
N ALA A 16 4.27 -9.13 21.86
CA ALA A 16 3.17 -8.28 22.32
C ALA A 16 3.62 -6.85 22.64
N ASP A 17 4.83 -6.67 23.17
CA ASP A 17 5.36 -5.34 23.51
C ASP A 17 5.74 -4.55 22.26
N GLU A 18 6.35 -5.20 21.26
CA GLU A 18 6.59 -4.58 19.96
C GLU A 18 5.28 -4.18 19.28
N LEU A 19 4.25 -5.04 19.34
CA LEU A 19 2.95 -4.72 18.76
C LEU A 19 2.31 -3.50 19.44
N ARG A 20 2.42 -3.37 20.77
CA ARG A 20 1.95 -2.19 21.51
C ARG A 20 2.74 -0.94 21.12
N ALA A 21 4.06 -1.04 21.03
CA ALA A 21 4.91 0.07 20.59
C ALA A 21 4.56 0.53 19.17
N MET A 22 4.34 -0.42 18.25
CA MET A 22 3.88 -0.14 16.89
C MET A 22 2.53 0.58 16.87
N GLY A 23 1.58 0.16 17.72
CA GLY A 23 0.26 0.76 17.83
C GLY A 23 0.25 2.19 18.40
N ALA A 24 1.30 2.58 19.12
CA ALA A 24 1.47 3.93 19.66
C ALA A 24 2.05 4.93 18.63
N ILE A 25 2.52 4.45 17.48
CA ILE A 25 3.15 5.29 16.45
C ILE A 25 2.07 5.86 15.54
N ASP A 26 1.95 7.19 15.57
CA ASP A 26 1.09 7.91 14.65
C ASP A 26 1.64 7.84 13.21
N ILE A 27 0.76 7.60 12.24
CA ILE A 27 1.10 7.40 10.83
C ILE A 27 1.73 8.63 10.16
N ALA A 28 1.47 9.80 10.73
CA ALA A 28 1.97 11.07 10.25
C ALA A 28 3.26 11.52 10.96
N SER A 29 3.73 10.76 11.95
CA SER A 29 4.93 11.07 12.72
C SER A 29 6.22 10.68 12.01
N ASP A 30 7.34 11.30 12.41
CA ASP A 30 8.66 10.92 11.90
C ASP A 30 9.07 9.50 12.30
N ALA A 31 8.55 8.97 13.42
CA ALA A 31 8.75 7.58 13.82
C ALA A 31 8.14 6.61 12.79
N PHE A 32 7.06 7.00 12.10
CA PHE A 32 6.52 6.23 10.98
C PHE A 32 7.26 6.51 9.67
N LEU A 33 7.51 7.78 9.36
CA LEU A 33 8.01 8.19 8.04
C LEU A 33 9.50 7.91 7.83
N THR A 34 10.32 7.94 8.88
CA THR A 34 11.77 7.68 8.79
C THR A 34 12.09 6.27 8.28
N PRO A 35 11.58 5.19 8.90
CA PRO A 35 11.80 3.84 8.37
C PRO A 35 11.17 3.65 6.99
N LEU A 36 10.02 4.29 6.72
CA LEU A 36 9.40 4.27 5.39
C LEU A 36 10.33 4.83 4.31
N ARG A 37 10.87 6.04 4.50
CA ARG A 37 11.81 6.65 3.55
C ARG A 37 13.03 5.76 3.31
N ARG A 38 13.63 5.24 4.39
CA ARG A 38 14.80 4.35 4.32
C ARG A 38 14.54 3.13 3.45
N ASP A 39 13.42 2.46 3.67
CA ASP A 39 13.12 1.19 3.03
C ASP A 39 12.68 1.39 1.58
N VAL A 40 11.91 2.43 1.30
CA VAL A 40 11.50 2.78 -0.06
C VAL A 40 12.72 3.19 -0.91
N ALA A 41 13.67 3.94 -0.33
CA ALA A 41 14.93 4.24 -1.01
C ALA A 41 15.74 2.96 -1.30
N THR A 42 15.71 1.99 -0.39
CA THR A 42 16.35 0.68 -0.59
C THR A 42 15.69 -0.10 -1.73
N LEU A 43 14.36 -0.16 -1.75
CA LEU A 43 13.59 -0.79 -2.83
C LEU A 43 13.85 -0.11 -4.18
N GLY A 44 13.86 1.22 -4.23
CA GLY A 44 14.09 1.99 -5.45
C GLY A 44 15.47 1.75 -6.06
N ARG A 45 16.48 1.43 -5.23
CA ARG A 45 17.83 1.04 -5.70
C ARG A 45 17.90 -0.43 -6.11
N ALA A 46 17.21 -1.32 -5.39
CA ALA A 46 17.24 -2.76 -5.64
C ALA A 46 16.52 -3.14 -6.95
N TYR A 47 15.41 -2.45 -7.24
CA TYR A 47 14.61 -2.68 -8.42
C TYR A 47 14.79 -1.50 -9.39
N GLY A 48 15.42 -1.76 -10.53
CA GLY A 48 15.74 -0.77 -11.56
C GLY A 48 14.53 0.02 -12.08
N ARG A 49 14.75 1.02 -12.94
CA ARG A 49 13.73 2.02 -13.33
C ARG A 49 12.47 1.43 -13.99
N ASP A 50 12.57 0.23 -14.56
CA ASP A 50 11.46 -0.43 -15.26
C ASP A 50 10.52 -1.21 -14.33
N ALA A 51 10.91 -1.42 -13.07
CA ALA A 51 10.07 -2.15 -12.12
C ALA A 51 8.97 -1.25 -11.55
N GLN A 52 7.72 -1.71 -11.67
CA GLN A 52 6.57 -1.10 -11.03
C GLN A 52 6.43 -1.55 -9.57
N VAL A 53 5.99 -0.65 -8.70
CA VAL A 53 5.68 -0.93 -7.30
C VAL A 53 4.18 -0.72 -7.09
N VAL A 54 3.47 -1.79 -6.74
CA VAL A 54 2.01 -1.77 -6.60
C VAL A 54 1.62 -1.50 -5.15
N LEU A 55 0.96 -0.37 -4.88
CA LEU A 55 0.39 -0.05 -3.57
C LEU A 55 -0.95 -0.78 -3.39
N LEU A 56 -0.94 -1.85 -2.61
CA LEU A 56 -2.15 -2.61 -2.23
C LEU A 56 -2.86 -2.06 -0.99
N GLY A 57 -2.27 -1.05 -0.34
CA GLY A 57 -2.81 -0.36 0.82
C GLY A 57 -3.80 0.75 0.46
N SER A 58 -4.23 1.53 1.46
CA SER A 58 -5.05 2.73 1.20
C SER A 58 -4.26 3.73 0.36
N ILE A 59 -4.93 4.34 -0.62
CA ILE A 59 -4.38 5.44 -1.42
C ILE A 59 -4.88 6.81 -0.90
N ALA A 60 -5.78 6.82 0.08
CA ALA A 60 -6.47 8.03 0.54
C ALA A 60 -5.71 8.81 1.63
N THR A 61 -4.58 8.28 2.13
CA THR A 61 -3.84 8.88 3.24
C THR A 61 -2.56 9.55 2.72
N GLY A 62 -2.58 10.89 2.64
CA GLY A 62 -1.53 11.68 1.97
C GLY A 62 -0.10 11.42 2.45
N LYS A 63 0.19 11.54 3.75
CA LYS A 63 1.59 11.65 4.22
C LYS A 63 2.54 10.49 3.88
N TYR A 64 2.07 9.24 3.90
CA TYR A 64 2.92 8.12 3.46
C TYR A 64 2.89 7.94 1.94
N VAL A 65 1.78 8.28 1.27
CA VAL A 65 1.69 8.26 -0.19
C VAL A 65 2.66 9.28 -0.78
N ASP A 66 2.72 10.49 -0.22
CA ASP A 66 3.66 11.55 -0.61
C ASP A 66 5.11 11.05 -0.47
N THR A 67 5.41 10.34 0.62
CA THR A 67 6.73 9.75 0.87
C THR A 67 7.08 8.67 -0.16
N LEU A 68 6.12 7.83 -0.54
CA LEU A 68 6.29 6.81 -1.58
C LEU A 68 6.51 7.46 -2.95
N LEU A 69 5.66 8.44 -3.31
CA LEU A 69 5.72 9.17 -4.57
C LEU A 69 7.05 9.90 -4.75
N ALA A 70 7.57 10.54 -3.70
CA ALA A 70 8.84 11.27 -3.77
C ALA A 70 10.03 10.39 -4.19
N THR A 71 9.96 9.07 -3.93
CA THR A 71 11.05 8.13 -4.28
C THR A 71 10.74 7.32 -5.53
N LEU A 72 9.48 6.92 -5.72
CA LEU A 72 9.08 5.97 -6.76
C LEU A 72 8.50 6.64 -8.01
N GLY A 73 7.99 7.87 -7.90
CA GLY A 73 7.36 8.61 -9.01
C GLY A 73 6.28 7.79 -9.70
N ASP A 74 6.26 7.84 -11.03
CA ASP A 74 5.26 7.15 -11.88
C ASP A 74 5.31 5.63 -11.78
N ARG A 75 6.38 5.07 -11.20
CA ARG A 75 6.51 3.62 -10.95
C ARG A 75 5.60 3.17 -9.80
N LEU A 76 5.16 4.09 -8.95
CA LEU A 76 4.18 3.80 -7.91
C LEU A 76 2.79 3.75 -8.53
N VAL A 77 2.30 2.53 -8.69
CA VAL A 77 0.98 2.25 -9.27
C VAL A 77 0.05 1.67 -8.22
N PHE A 78 -1.25 1.66 -8.51
CA PHE A 78 -2.27 1.01 -7.68
C PHE A 78 -3.34 0.39 -8.58
N PRO A 79 -4.08 -0.62 -8.11
CA PRO A 79 -5.21 -1.15 -8.87
C PRO A 79 -6.30 -0.08 -9.01
N GLU A 80 -6.66 0.30 -10.24
CA GLU A 80 -7.65 1.36 -10.50
C GLU A 80 -8.99 1.07 -9.79
N ALA A 81 -9.37 -0.20 -9.74
CA ALA A 81 -10.58 -0.65 -9.09
C ALA A 81 -10.60 -0.44 -7.57
N PHE A 82 -9.53 0.05 -6.93
CA PHE A 82 -9.48 0.39 -5.51
C PHE A 82 -10.12 1.74 -5.19
N VAL A 83 -10.32 2.63 -6.16
CA VAL A 83 -10.96 3.94 -5.93
C VAL A 83 -12.33 3.74 -5.28
N GLY A 84 -12.58 4.46 -4.18
CA GLY A 84 -13.85 4.39 -3.44
C GLY A 84 -14.08 3.07 -2.70
N ARG A 85 -13.08 2.19 -2.57
CA ARG A 85 -13.16 0.92 -1.82
C ARG A 85 -12.45 0.99 -0.47
N GLY A 86 -13.16 0.55 0.56
CA GLY A 86 -12.57 0.26 1.88
C GLY A 86 -11.80 -1.06 1.91
N ASP A 87 -11.14 -1.32 3.03
CA ASP A 87 -10.19 -2.42 3.19
C ASP A 87 -10.73 -3.80 2.80
N MET A 88 -11.83 -4.23 3.42
CA MET A 88 -12.48 -5.51 3.13
C MET A 88 -12.93 -5.64 1.66
N SER A 89 -13.36 -4.54 1.03
CA SER A 89 -13.78 -4.57 -0.37
C SER A 89 -12.61 -4.73 -1.32
N ARG A 90 -11.42 -4.26 -0.97
CA ARG A 90 -10.20 -4.46 -1.77
C ARG A 90 -9.67 -5.87 -1.60
N GLY A 91 -9.63 -6.39 -0.37
CA GLY A 91 -9.28 -7.78 -0.10
C GLY A 91 -10.18 -8.76 -0.88
N GLY A 92 -11.49 -8.52 -0.87
CA GLY A 92 -12.43 -9.33 -1.65
C GLY A 92 -12.22 -9.25 -3.17
N LEU A 93 -11.70 -8.13 -3.69
CA LEU A 93 -11.34 -8.00 -5.11
C LEU A 93 -10.08 -8.78 -5.44
N LEU A 94 -9.04 -8.65 -4.62
CA LEU A 94 -7.78 -9.39 -4.77
C LEU A 94 -8.00 -10.91 -4.74
N LEU A 95 -8.83 -11.40 -3.81
CA LEU A 95 -9.17 -12.83 -3.73
C LEU A 95 -9.92 -13.34 -4.97
N ARG A 96 -10.72 -12.49 -5.63
CA ARG A 96 -11.43 -12.85 -6.87
C ARG A 96 -10.49 -12.90 -8.05
N ALA A 97 -9.63 -11.89 -8.19
CA ALA A 97 -8.58 -11.86 -9.21
C ALA A 97 -7.68 -13.09 -9.11
N ALA A 98 -7.23 -13.43 -7.88
CA ALA A 98 -6.43 -14.63 -7.64
C ALA A 98 -7.18 -15.92 -8.01
N ARG A 99 -8.50 -15.99 -7.76
CA ARG A 99 -9.30 -17.18 -8.12
C ARG A 99 -9.57 -17.28 -9.62
N SER A 100 -9.82 -16.16 -10.32
CA SER A 100 -10.08 -16.16 -11.77
C SER A 100 -8.81 -16.23 -12.61
N GLY A 101 -7.65 -15.87 -12.04
CA GLY A 101 -6.41 -15.68 -12.78
C GLY A 101 -6.41 -14.39 -13.61
N GLU A 102 -7.37 -13.51 -13.41
CA GLU A 102 -7.46 -12.22 -14.12
C GLU A 102 -6.72 -11.14 -13.34
N GLU A 103 -5.71 -10.55 -13.97
CA GLU A 103 -4.96 -9.44 -13.41
C GLU A 103 -5.77 -8.14 -13.38
N LEU A 104 -5.57 -7.34 -12.33
CA LEU A 104 -6.22 -6.04 -12.19
C LEU A 104 -5.52 -4.98 -13.05
N ALA A 105 -6.29 -4.04 -13.60
CA ALA A 105 -5.72 -2.86 -14.25
C ALA A 105 -5.06 -1.93 -13.21
N TYR A 106 -3.85 -1.48 -13.50
CA TYR A 106 -3.10 -0.55 -12.66
C TYR A 106 -2.98 0.83 -13.29
N LYS A 107 -2.93 1.87 -12.46
CA LYS A 107 -2.65 3.26 -12.87
C LYS A 107 -1.59 3.90 -11.98
N PRO A 108 -0.76 4.82 -12.50
CA PRO A 108 0.13 5.64 -11.67
C PRO A 108 -0.66 6.40 -10.60
N ILE A 109 -0.11 6.48 -9.40
CA ILE A 109 -0.71 7.29 -8.32
C ILE A 109 -0.58 8.80 -8.61
N ALA A 110 0.49 9.22 -9.29
CA ALA A 110 0.77 10.62 -9.58
C ALA A 110 -0.40 11.36 -10.27
N ASP A 111 -1.12 10.67 -11.16
CA ASP A 111 -2.22 11.23 -11.96
C ASP A 111 -3.61 10.85 -11.42
N ALA A 112 -3.67 10.14 -10.28
CA ALA A 112 -4.91 9.53 -9.82
C ALA A 112 -5.76 10.50 -8.99
N THR A 113 -7.06 10.57 -9.29
CA THR A 113 -8.03 11.12 -8.35
C THR A 113 -8.22 10.12 -7.20
N LEU A 114 -7.52 10.35 -6.09
CA LEU A 114 -7.46 9.43 -4.93
C LEU A 114 -8.78 9.33 -4.15
N HIS A 115 -9.68 10.28 -4.38
CA HIS A 115 -11.02 10.33 -3.80
C HIS A 115 -12.07 10.18 -4.90
N GLY A 116 -12.92 9.17 -4.77
CA GLY A 116 -14.00 8.92 -5.73
C GLY A 116 -15.29 8.50 -5.02
N PRO A 117 -16.41 8.46 -5.76
CA PRO A 117 -17.67 7.98 -5.21
C PRO A 117 -17.50 6.56 -4.66
N ARG A 118 -18.24 6.25 -3.60
CA ARG A 118 -18.18 4.92 -2.97
C ARG A 118 -18.43 3.84 -4.01
N ALA A 119 -17.46 2.95 -4.19
CA ALA A 119 -17.56 1.88 -5.16
C ALA A 119 -18.70 0.91 -4.80
N PRO A 120 -19.36 0.29 -5.80
CA PRO A 120 -20.42 -0.66 -5.55
C PRO A 120 -19.89 -1.86 -4.75
N ARG A 121 -20.78 -2.44 -3.93
CA ARG A 121 -20.48 -3.68 -3.21
C ARG A 121 -20.18 -4.78 -4.20
N LEU A 122 -19.21 -5.60 -3.84
CA LEU A 122 -18.87 -6.78 -4.59
C LEU A 122 -20.09 -7.75 -4.61
N PRO A 123 -20.49 -8.28 -5.79
CA PRO A 123 -21.61 -9.21 -5.87
C PRO A 123 -21.32 -10.49 -5.08
N ARG A 124 -22.36 -11.14 -4.55
CA ARG A 124 -22.21 -12.44 -3.89
C ARG A 124 -21.69 -13.47 -4.89
N LEU A 125 -20.72 -14.26 -4.45
CA LEU A 125 -20.22 -15.40 -5.20
C LEU A 125 -21.21 -16.55 -5.01
N ARG A 126 -21.51 -17.26 -6.10
CA ARG A 126 -22.27 -18.51 -6.06
C ARG A 126 -21.32 -19.66 -5.78
#